data_AF-A0AAW0M9N8-F1
#
_entry.id   AF-A0AAW0M9N8-F1
#
_cell.length_a   1.000
_cell.length_b   1.000
_cell.length_c   1.000
_cell.angle_alpha   90.00
_cell.angle_beta   90.00
_cell.angle_gamma   90.00
#
_symmetry.space_group_name_H-M   'P 1'
#
loop_
_entity.id
_entity.type
_entity.pdbx_description
1 polymer ?
#
loop_
_entity_poly.entity_id
_entity_poly.type
_entity_poly.pdbx_seq_one_letter_code
_entity_poly.pdbx_strand_id
1 'polypeptide(L)'
;MKNLFLFLKERGRAEYHSATDDEALEAFKRVSRLEGIIPALETSHALAYLEKLCPSLPDKTKVVLSCSGRGDKDVHTAIKYLQV
;
A
#
# COMPACT_ATOMS: atom_id res chain seq x y z
N MET A 1 -2.61 -10.73 22.06
CA MET A 1 -1.79 -10.18 20.96
C MET A 1 -2.45 -9.07 20.14
N LYS A 2 -3.77 -8.80 20.26
CA LYS A 2 -4.47 -7.73 19.52
C LYS A 2 -4.25 -6.29 20.03
N ASN A 3 -3.59 -6.09 21.17
CA ASN A 3 -3.49 -4.76 21.81
C ASN A 3 -2.26 -3.95 21.39
N LEU A 4 -1.31 -4.53 20.64
CA LEU A 4 -0.07 -3.84 20.32
C LEU A 4 -0.30 -2.62 19.40
N PHE A 5 -1.12 -2.76 18.36
CA PHE A 5 -1.39 -1.66 17.43
C PHE A 5 -2.07 -0.47 18.13
N LEU A 6 -3.11 -0.76 18.93
CA LEU A 6 -3.80 0.25 19.73
C LEU A 6 -2.83 0.95 20.70
N PHE A 7 -2.03 0.18 21.42
CA PHE A 7 -1.04 0.71 22.35
C PHE A 7 -0.02 1.65 21.67
N LEU A 8 0.46 1.30 20.47
CA LEU A 8 1.37 2.16 19.71
C LEU A 8 0.67 3.45 19.27
N LYS A 9 -0.62 3.39 18.91
CA LYS A 9 -1.42 4.58 18.58
C LYS A 9 -1.58 5.49 19.79
N GLU A 10 -2.00 4.93 20.93
CA GLU A 10 -2.23 5.67 22.18
C GLU A 10 -0.96 6.34 22.70
N ARG A 11 0.22 5.75 22.44
CA ARG A 11 1.51 6.35 22.78
C ARG A 11 2.08 7.29 21.71
N GLY A 12 1.35 7.57 20.63
CA GLY A 12 1.82 8.42 19.53
C GLY A 12 3.02 7.85 18.77
N ARG A 13 3.20 6.52 18.77
CA ARG A 13 4.33 5.82 18.16
C ARG A 13 4.01 5.25 16.77
N ALA A 14 2.73 5.21 16.39
CA ALA A 14 2.29 4.79 15.08
C ALA A 14 1.02 5.56 14.68
N GLU A 15 0.95 5.92 13.41
CA GLU A 15 -0.23 6.48 12.78
C GLU A 15 -0.88 5.42 11.89
N TYR A 16 -2.21 5.47 11.81
CA TYR A 16 -3.00 4.49 11.07
C TYR A 16 -3.86 5.24 10.08
N HIS A 17 -3.68 4.88 8.81
CA HIS A 17 -4.34 5.48 7.67
C HIS A 17 -5.04 4.39 6.87
N SER A 18 -5.98 4.79 6.02
CA SER A 18 -6.72 3.89 5.14
C SER A 18 -6.53 4.26 3.68
N ALA A 19 -6.47 3.24 2.83
CA ALA A 19 -6.65 3.35 1.39
C ALA A 19 -7.87 2.51 1.01
N THR A 20 -8.62 2.94 -0.02
CA THR A 20 -9.75 2.16 -0.54
C THR A 20 -9.27 1.06 -1.47
N ASP A 21 -10.13 0.08 -1.76
CA ASP A 21 -9.83 -0.99 -2.72
C ASP A 21 -9.51 -0.42 -4.11
N ASP A 22 -10.24 0.61 -4.56
CA ASP A 22 -10.00 1.27 -5.85
C ASP A 22 -8.62 1.95 -5.90
N GLU A 23 -8.23 2.63 -4.81
CA GLU A 23 -6.90 3.23 -4.70
C GLU A 23 -5.80 2.16 -4.72
N ALA A 24 -6.02 1.03 -4.02
CA ALA A 24 -5.11 -0.10 -4.02
C ALA A 24 -4.99 -0.74 -5.41
N LEU A 25 -6.08 -0.87 -6.17
CA LEU A 25 -6.06 -1.41 -7.53
C LEU A 25 -5.28 -0.50 -8.49
N GLU A 26 -5.44 0.82 -8.38
CA GLU A 26 -4.66 1.76 -9.19
C GLU A 26 -3.17 1.74 -8.83
N ALA A 27 -2.83 1.63 -7.55
CA ALA A 27 -1.45 1.46 -7.11
C ALA A 27 -0.85 0.14 -7.59
N PHE A 28 -1.60 -0.96 -7.52
CA PHE A 28 -1.20 -2.28 -8.05
C PHE A 28 -0.84 -2.17 -9.53
N LYS A 29 -1.72 -1.57 -10.34
CA LYS A 29 -1.54 -1.38 -11.79
C LYS A 29 -0.32 -0.51 -12.08
N ARG A 30 -0.14 0.57 -11.32
CA ARG A 30 0.96 1.51 -11.50
C ARG A 30 2.31 0.88 -11.23
N VAL A 31 2.47 0.24 -10.07
CA VAL A 31 3.75 -0.39 -9.69
C VAL A 31 4.08 -1.55 -10.63
N SER A 32 3.07 -2.32 -11.06
CA SER A 32 3.27 -3.37 -12.07
C SER A 32 3.79 -2.82 -13.40
N ARG A 33 3.33 -1.64 -13.81
CA ARG A 33 3.74 -1.00 -15.08
C ARG A 33 5.09 -0.28 -14.98
N LEU A 34 5.36 0.40 -13.87
CA LEU A 34 6.56 1.23 -13.72
C LEU A 34 7.77 0.42 -13.26
N GLU A 35 7.57 -0.48 -12.30
CA GLU A 35 8.66 -1.21 -11.63
C GLU A 35 8.75 -2.68 -12.05
N GLY A 36 7.76 -3.19 -12.79
CA GLY A 36 7.68 -4.61 -13.16
C GLY A 36 7.42 -5.55 -11.97
N ILE A 37 7.04 -5.01 -10.82
CA ILE A 37 6.70 -5.77 -9.61
C ILE A 37 5.20 -5.91 -9.54
N ILE A 38 4.71 -7.14 -9.36
CA ILE A 38 3.29 -7.42 -9.13
C ILE A 38 3.06 -7.55 -7.61
N PRO A 39 2.65 -6.48 -6.90
CA PRO A 39 2.46 -6.53 -5.45
C PRO A 39 1.21 -7.33 -5.08
N ALA A 40 1.16 -7.88 -3.87
CA ALA A 40 -0.12 -8.36 -3.30
C ALA A 40 -1.12 -7.19 -3.16
N LEU A 41 -2.42 -7.45 -3.18
CA LEU A 41 -3.44 -6.41 -3.02
C LEU A 41 -3.32 -5.72 -1.63
N GLU A 42 -2.95 -6.46 -0.59
CA GLU A 42 -2.69 -5.90 0.75
C GLU A 42 -1.46 -4.98 0.77
N THR A 43 -0.40 -5.33 0.03
CA THR A 43 0.77 -4.45 -0.15
C THR A 43 0.38 -3.19 -0.94
N SER A 44 -0.54 -3.33 -1.90
CA SER A 44 -0.98 -2.23 -2.76
C SER A 44 -1.72 -1.13 -1.99
N HIS A 45 -2.37 -1.45 -0.86
CA HIS A 45 -2.93 -0.45 0.04
C HIS A 45 -1.88 0.50 0.63
N ALA A 46 -0.72 -0.03 1.01
CA ALA A 46 0.37 0.80 1.52
C ALA A 46 0.96 1.68 0.41
N LEU A 47 1.12 1.13 -0.80
CA LEU A 47 1.58 1.89 -1.98
C LEU A 47 0.63 3.02 -2.35
N ALA A 48 -0.68 2.75 -2.34
CA ALA A 48 -1.71 3.76 -2.58
C ALA A 48 -1.64 4.91 -1.55
N TYR A 49 -1.42 4.58 -0.27
CA TYR A 49 -1.26 5.59 0.76
C TYR A 49 0.01 6.45 0.56
N LEU A 50 1.10 5.89 0.02
CA LEU A 50 2.30 6.66 -0.27
C LEU A 50 2.07 7.79 -1.28
N GLU A 51 1.12 7.64 -2.22
CA GLU A 51 0.78 8.73 -3.15
C GLU A 51 0.19 9.96 -2.44
N LYS A 52 -0.44 9.76 -1.28
CA LYS A 52 -0.97 10.83 -0.43
C LYS A 52 0.08 11.36 0.54
N LEU A 53 0.89 10.46 1.12
CA LEU A 53 1.88 10.81 2.14
C LEU A 53 3.09 11.53 1.53
N CYS A 54 3.69 10.99 0.47
CA CYS A 54 4.96 11.48 -0.05
C CYS A 54 4.95 12.97 -0.46
N PRO A 55 3.89 13.54 -1.06
CA PRO A 55 3.82 14.98 -1.34
C PRO A 55 3.85 15.87 -0.10
N SER A 56 3.50 15.35 1.08
CA SER A 56 3.54 16.08 2.34
C SER A 56 4.91 16.02 3.04
N LEU A 57 5.80 15.14 2.60
CA LEU A 57 7.11 14.93 3.21
C LEU A 57 8.13 15.96 2.67
N PRO A 58 9.13 16.34 3.47
CA PRO A 58 10.27 17.12 2.97
C PRO A 58 10.95 16.43 1.79
N ASP A 59 11.47 17.22 0.86
CA ASP A 59 12.19 16.70 -0.30
C ASP A 59 13.33 15.75 0.14
N LYS A 60 13.54 14.69 -0.63
CA LYS A 60 14.53 13.61 -0.37
C LYS A 60 14.30 12.77 0.89
N THR A 61 13.12 12.82 1.50
CA THR A 61 12.75 11.88 2.58
C THR A 61 12.83 10.44 2.08
N LYS A 62 13.52 9.57 2.83
CA LYS A 62 13.63 8.14 2.52
C LYS A 62 12.47 7.39 3.17
N VAL A 63 11.71 6.64 2.38
CA VAL A 63 10.59 5.83 2.85
C VAL A 63 10.93 4.36 2.69
N VAL A 64 10.65 3.57 3.74
CA VAL A 64 10.76 2.11 3.70
C VAL A 64 9.35 1.54 3.80
N LEU A 65 9.00 0.70 2.83
CA LEU A 65 7.70 0.02 2.76
C LEU A 65 7.90 -1.47 2.94
N SER A 66 7.04 -2.09 3.75
CA SER A 66 6.98 -3.53 3.90
C SER A 66 6.17 -4.15 2.76
N CYS A 67 6.84 -4.84 1.83
CA CYS A 67 6.19 -5.63 0.79
C CYS A 67 5.77 -6.97 1.39
N SER A 68 4.57 -7.02 1.97
CA SER A 68 4.08 -8.19 2.72
C SER A 68 3.87 -9.44 1.87
N GLY A 69 3.72 -9.28 0.54
CA GLY A 69 3.53 -10.40 -0.37
C GLY A 69 3.62 -10.04 -1.84
N ARG A 70 3.58 -11.09 -2.66
CA ARG A 70 3.57 -11.05 -4.13
C ARG A 70 2.16 -11.33 -4.67
N GLY A 71 1.78 -10.66 -5.75
CA GLY A 71 0.43 -10.70 -6.29
C GLY A 71 0.11 -11.90 -7.18
N ASP A 72 0.97 -12.92 -7.28
CA ASP A 72 0.76 -14.09 -8.17
C ASP A 72 -0.63 -14.72 -8.03
N LYS A 73 -1.15 -14.78 -6.78
CA LYS A 73 -2.47 -15.34 -6.47
C LYS A 73 -3.61 -14.36 -6.74
N ASP A 74 -3.31 -13.07 -6.72
CA ASP A 74 -4.29 -11.99 -6.76
C ASP A 74 -4.56 -11.48 -8.17
N VAL A 75 -3.68 -11.78 -9.15
CA VAL A 75 -3.81 -11.34 -10.54
C VAL A 75 -5.20 -11.62 -11.12
N HIS A 76 -5.76 -12.82 -10.88
CA HIS A 76 -7.08 -13.19 -11.38
C HIS A 76 -8.22 -12.36 -10.76
N THR A 77 -8.05 -11.95 -9.50
CA THR A 77 -9.02 -11.07 -8.82
C THR A 77 -8.84 -9.65 -9.32
N ALA A 78 -7.61 -9.13 -9.34
CA ALA A 78 -7.29 -7.79 -9.78
C ALA A 78 -7.78 -7.54 -11.22
N ILE A 79 -7.55 -8.46 -12.16
CA ILE A 79 -8.01 -8.32 -13.56
C ILE A 79 -9.53 -8.15 -13.68
N LYS A 80 -10.34 -8.71 -12.78
CA LYS A 80 -11.81 -8.53 -12.83
C LYS A 80 -12.23 -7.09 -12.55
N TYR A 81 -11.44 -6.37 -11.77
CA TYR A 81 -11.73 -5.00 -11.34
C TYR A 81 -10.91 -3.97 -12.11
N LEU A 82 -9.78 -4.38 -12.69
CA LEU A 82 -8.98 -3.55 -13.57
C LEU A 82 -9.63 -3.52 -14.96
N GLN A 83 -10.20 -2.37 -15.34
CA GLN A 83 -10.46 -2.09 -16.74
C GLN A 83 -9.12 -1.80 -17.42
N VAL A 84 -8.50 -2.86 -17.96
CA VAL A 84 -7.25 -2.80 -18.74
C VAL A 84 -7.52 -2.52 -20.20
#